data_AF-T0ZDQ2-F1
#
_entry.id   AF-T0ZDQ2-F1
#
_cell.length_a   1.000
_cell.length_b   1.000
_cell.length_c   1.000
_cell.angle_alpha   90.00
_cell.angle_beta   90.00
_cell.angle_gamma   90.00
#
_symmetry.space_group_name_H-M   'P 1'
#
loop_
_entity.id
_entity.type
_entity.pdbx_description
1 polymer ?
#
loop_
_entity_poly.entity_id
_entity_poly.type
_entity_poly.pdbx_seq_one_letter_code
_entity_poly.pdbx_strand_id
1 'polypeptide(L)' 'KRKAQIVSIEGNNAQVMDLETYQVSTLPIPEELQGKLKAGEEVELLEAMGRQALSRIINQ' A
#
# COMPACT_ATOMS: atom_id res chain seq x y z
N LYS A 1 -9.79 1.39 8.19
CA LYS A 1 -8.90 1.99 7.16
C LYS A 1 -7.60 2.32 7.84
N ARG A 2 -6.52 1.66 7.47
CA ARG A 2 -5.22 1.77 8.15
C ARG A 2 -4.23 2.49 7.24
N LYS A 3 -3.33 3.31 7.81
CA LYS A 3 -2.30 3.99 7.03
C LYS A 3 -1.07 3.11 6.86
N ALA A 4 -0.49 3.14 5.66
CA ALA A 4 0.76 2.49 5.34
C ALA A 4 1.61 3.39 4.45
N GLN A 5 2.91 3.11 4.37
CA GLN A 5 3.83 3.78 3.47
C GLN A 5 4.36 2.80 2.42
N ILE A 6 4.45 3.23 1.16
CA ILE A 6 5.11 2.45 0.11
C ILE A 6 6.62 2.44 0.36
N VAL A 7 7.21 1.25 0.53
CA VAL A 7 8.65 1.06 0.69
C VAL A 7 9.33 0.95 -0.68
N SER A 8 8.80 0.09 -1.54
CA SER A 8 9.31 -0.15 -2.89
C SER A 8 8.20 -0.71 -3.80
N ILE A 9 8.42 -0.64 -5.11
CA ILE A 9 7.50 -1.15 -6.13
C ILE A 9 8.29 -2.08 -7.04
N GLU A 10 7.79 -3.31 -7.22
CA GLU A 10 8.39 -4.35 -8.05
C GLU A 10 7.32 -4.96 -8.97
N GLY A 11 7.39 -4.60 -10.25
CA GLY A 11 6.39 -4.99 -11.24
C GLY A 11 4.98 -4.51 -10.84
N ASN A 12 4.09 -5.46 -10.58
CA ASN A 12 2.69 -5.20 -10.21
C ASN A 12 2.44 -5.29 -8.69
N ASN A 13 3.50 -5.34 -7.88
CA ASN A 13 3.39 -5.42 -6.42
C ASN A 13 4.09 -4.22 -5.77
N ALA A 14 3.60 -3.83 -4.59
CA ALA A 14 4.24 -2.86 -3.72
C ALA A 14 4.57 -3.52 -2.38
N GLN A 15 5.77 -3.27 -1.87
CA GLN A 15 6.07 -3.49 -0.46
C GLN A 15 5.53 -2.29 0.31
N VAL A 16 4.71 -2.57 1.32
CA VAL A 16 4.08 -1.55 2.14
C VAL A 16 4.37 -1.78 3.61
N MET A 17 4.69 -0.70 4.31
CA MET A 17 4.91 -0.71 5.75
C MET A 17 3.68 -0.17 6.45
N ASP A 18 3.07 -1.01 7.27
CA ASP A 18 1.99 -0.62 8.17
C ASP A 18 2.52 0.39 9.19
N LEU A 19 1.95 1.60 9.27
CA LEU A 19 2.49 2.67 10.13
C LEU A 19 2.13 2.51 11.62
N GLU A 20 1.29 1.53 11.97
CA GLU A 20 0.92 1.22 13.35
C GLU A 20 1.78 0.09 13.91
N THR A 21 2.01 -0.96 13.10
CA THR A 21 2.71 -2.18 13.52
C THR A 21 4.14 -2.27 12.98
N TYR A 22 4.52 -1.41 12.05
CA TYR A 22 5.79 -1.44 11.30
C TYR A 22 6.02 -2.73 10.52
N GLN A 23 4.98 -3.57 10.36
CA GLN A 23 5.06 -4.78 9.58
C GLN A 23 5.11 -4.44 8.09
N VAL A 24 6.01 -5.11 7.35
CA VAL A 24 6.10 -4.97 5.89
C VAL A 24 5.39 -6.14 5.23
N SER A 25 4.47 -5.81 4.33
CA SER A 25 3.69 -6.78 3.54
C SER A 25 3.86 -6.48 2.05
N THR A 26 3.83 -7.51 1.22
CA THR A 26 3.80 -7.34 -0.25
C THR A 26 2.36 -7.46 -0.72
N LEU A 27 1.83 -6.43 -1.36
CA LEU A 27 0.45 -6.39 -1.86
C LEU A 27 0.42 -6.10 -3.37
N PRO A 28 -0.52 -6.72 -4.12
CA PRO A 28 -0.72 -6.40 -5.51
C PRO A 28 -1.26 -4.97 -5.66
N ILE A 29 -0.76 -4.26 -6.67
CA ILE A 29 -1.20 -2.90 -7.00
C ILE A 29 -2.48 -3.00 -7.84
N PRO A 30 -3.60 -2.43 -7.38
CA PRO A 30 -4.83 -2.40 -8.18
C PRO A 30 -4.59 -1.58 -9.47
N GLU A 31 -5.25 -1.97 -10.57
CA GLU A 31 -5.06 -1.36 -11.89
C GLU A 31 -5.22 0.17 -11.86
N GLU A 32 -6.14 0.68 -11.06
CA GLU A 32 -6.41 2.12 -10.91
C GLU A 32 -5.24 2.91 -10.30
N LEU A 33 -4.33 2.24 -9.59
CA LEU A 33 -3.16 2.83 -8.93
C LEU A 33 -1.84 2.47 -9.65
N GLN A 34 -1.87 1.64 -10.69
CA GLN A 34 -0.66 1.31 -11.45
C GLN A 34 -0.03 2.57 -12.05
N GLY A 35 1.29 2.69 -11.90
CA GLY A 35 2.07 3.85 -12.37
C GLY A 35 1.83 5.15 -11.59
N LYS A 36 0.92 5.17 -10.62
CA LYS A 36 0.63 6.35 -9.78
C LYS A 36 1.39 6.35 -8.46
N LEU A 37 1.69 5.17 -7.93
CA LEU A 37 2.39 4.99 -6.67
C LEU A 37 3.89 5.28 -6.80
N LYS A 38 4.47 5.85 -5.75
CA LYS A 38 5.92 6.04 -5.59
C LYS A 38 6.37 5.60 -4.20
N ALA A 39 7.63 5.18 -4.09
CA ALA A 39 8.24 4.93 -2.78
C ALA A 39 8.20 6.19 -1.91
N GLY A 40 7.89 6.01 -0.63
CA GLY A 40 7.69 7.07 0.35
C GLY A 40 6.25 7.60 0.45
N GLU A 41 5.37 7.32 -0.52
CA GLU A 41 3.98 7.77 -0.46
C GLU A 41 3.17 7.06 0.62
N GLU A 42 2.28 7.82 1.27
CA GLU A 42 1.32 7.27 2.22
C GLU A 42 0.05 6.83 1.50
N VAL A 43 -0.38 5.62 1.82
CA VAL A 43 -1.57 4.97 1.28
C VAL A 43 -2.50 4.48 2.38
N GLU A 44 -3.76 4.32 2.03
CA GLU A 44 -4.76 3.69 2.88
C GLU A 44 -4.90 2.21 2.52
N LEU A 45 -4.80 1.35 3.52
CA LEU A 45 -5.12 -0.07 3.45
C LEU A 45 -6.57 -0.31 3.91
N LEU A 46 -7.25 -1.14 3.14
CA LEU A 46 -8.48 -1.80 3.54
C LEU A 46 -8.11 -3.17 4.11
N GLU A 47 -8.76 -3.53 5.22
CA GLU A 47 -8.63 -4.85 5.80
C GLU A 47 -10.02 -5.49 5.90
N ALA A 48 -10.15 -6.70 5.37
CA ALA A 48 -11.36 -7.49 5.44
C ALA A 48 -11.01 -8.97 5.53
N MET A 49 -11.65 -9.69 6.45
CA MET A 49 -11.46 -11.15 6.63
C MET A 49 -9.97 -11.55 6.74
N GLY A 50 -9.15 -10.75 7.42
CA GLY A 50 -7.72 -10.99 7.60
C GLY A 50 -6.86 -10.74 6.35
N ARG A 51 -7.42 -10.13 5.30
CA ARG A 51 -6.69 -9.76 4.08
C ARG A 51 -6.58 -8.24 3.97
N GLN A 52 -5.42 -7.78 3.53
CA GLN A 52 -5.13 -6.37 3.30
C GLN A 52 -5.13 -6.05 1.80
N ALA A 53 -5.61 -4.87 1.43
CA ALA A 53 -5.61 -4.37 0.06
C ALA A 53 -5.32 -2.87 0.01
N LEU A 54 -4.58 -2.43 -1.01
CA LEU A 54 -4.34 -1.02 -1.30
C LEU A 54 -5.64 -0.36 -1.76
N SER A 55 -6.01 0.77 -1.14
CA SER A 55 -7.25 1.47 -1.44
C SER A 55 -7.04 2.79 -2.16
N ARG A 56 -6.20 3.69 -1.61
CA ARG A 56 -5.97 5.03 -2.18
C ARG A 56 -4.70 5.68 -1.66
N ILE A 57 -4.21 6.68 -2.39
CA ILE A 57 -3.13 7.58 -1.97
C ILE A 57 -3.71 8.65 -1.05
N ILE A 58 -3.02 8.97 0.05
CA ILE A 58 -3.49 9.93 1.05
C ILE A 58 -2.91 11.34 0.80
N ASN A 59 -1.64 11.43 0.39
CA ASN A 59 -0.97 12.70 0.10
C ASN A 59 -0.45 12.70 -1.33
N GLN A 60 -1.01 13.55 -2.20
CA GLN A 60 -0.41 13.96 -3.47
C GLN A 60 0.05 15.42 -3.36
#